data_AF-X8CDV8-F1
#
_entry.id   AF-X8CDV8-F1
#
_cell.length_a   1.000
_cell.length_b   1.000
_cell.length_c   1.000
_cell.angle_alpha   90.00
_cell.angle_beta   90.00
_cell.angle_gamma   90.00
#
_symmetry.space_group_name_H-M   'P 1'
#
loop_
_entity.id
_entity.type
_entity.pdbx_description
1 polymer ?
#
loop_
_entity_poly.entity_id
_entity_poly.type
_entity_poly.pdbx_seq_one_letter_code
_entity_poly.pdbx_strand_id
1 'polypeptide(L)'
;MSSIASAEAVVVTASDRLEVLFEELAELAGQRNAIDGRIVEIVAEIDRDGLCGVTGARSVPALVAWKLGCSSANAHTLAAIAAG
;
A
#
# COMPACT_ATOMS: atom_id res chain seq x y z
N MET A 1 37.30 -6.74 44.82
CA MET A 1 36.63 -5.49 44.42
C MET A 1 36.14 -5.68 42.99
N SER A 2 34.86 -6.01 42.79
CA SER A 2 34.25 -6.06 41.47
C SER A 2 33.24 -4.92 41.41
N SER A 3 33.55 -3.89 40.62
CA SER A 3 32.67 -2.74 40.43
C SER A 3 31.67 -3.13 39.35
N ILE A 4 30.41 -3.32 39.74
CA ILE A 4 29.32 -3.46 38.79
C ILE A 4 29.11 -2.06 38.22
N ALA A 5 29.53 -1.85 36.98
CA ALA A 5 29.17 -0.67 36.22
C ALA A 5 27.64 -0.65 36.14
N SER A 6 27.04 0.38 36.75
CA SER A 6 25.61 0.65 36.63
C SER A 6 25.33 0.90 35.15
N ALA A 7 24.65 -0.03 34.49
CA ALA A 7 24.18 0.19 33.13
C ALA A 7 23.20 1.36 33.18
N GLU A 8 23.66 2.52 32.71
CA GLU A 8 22.86 3.72 32.58
C GLU A 8 21.70 3.40 31.62
N ALA A 9 20.48 3.35 32.15
CA ALA A 9 19.30 3.05 31.37
C ALA A 9 19.07 4.21 30.39
N VAL A 10 19.24 3.95 29.09
CA VAL A 10 18.95 4.93 28.04
C VAL A 10 17.49 5.36 28.17
N VAL A 11 17.27 6.65 28.43
CA VAL A 11 15.93 7.24 28.50
C VAL A 11 15.41 7.38 27.08
N VAL A 12 14.53 6.48 26.66
CA VAL A 12 13.83 6.58 25.36
C VAL A 12 12.77 7.66 25.46
N THR A 13 12.86 8.66 24.59
CA THR A 13 11.91 9.77 24.53
C THR A 13 10.73 9.47 23.59
N ALA A 14 9.66 10.26 23.68
CA ALA A 14 8.56 10.19 22.73
C ALA A 14 9.02 10.49 21.28
N SER A 15 10.05 11.33 21.11
CA SER A 15 10.65 11.63 19.81
C SER A 15 11.31 10.40 19.21
N ASP A 16 12.14 9.71 20.00
CA ASP A 16 12.84 8.50 19.57
C ASP A 16 11.83 7.41 19.14
N ARG A 17 10.70 7.30 19.85
CA ARG A 17 9.64 6.36 19.47
C ARG A 17 8.96 6.76 18.16
N LEU A 18 8.77 8.04 17.91
CA LEU A 18 8.14 8.53 16.69
C LEU A 18 9.03 8.28 15.46
N GLU A 19 10.35 8.44 15.60
CA GLU A 19 11.31 8.15 14.53
C GLU A 19 11.21 6.70 14.06
N VAL A 20 11.22 5.74 14.99
CA VAL A 20 11.05 4.31 14.67
C VAL A 20 9.70 4.03 13.99
N LEU A 21 8.62 4.66 14.45
CA LEU A 21 7.29 4.50 13.83
C LEU A 21 7.22 5.08 12.42
N PHE A 22 7.95 6.18 12.15
CA PHE A 22 8.03 6.75 10.81
C PHE A 22 8.86 5.89 9.86
N GLU A 23 9.93 5.26 10.33
CA GLU A 23 10.67 4.27 9.53
C GLU A 23 9.78 3.08 9.15
N GLU A 24 9.02 2.55 10.12
CA GLU A 24 8.07 1.46 9.86
C GLU A 24 6.97 1.88 8.86
N LEU A 25 6.42 3.09 9.01
CA LEU A 25 5.45 3.62 8.06
C LEU A 25 6.04 3.82 6.67
N ALA A 26 7.29 4.26 6.56
CA ALA A 26 7.97 4.45 5.27
C ALA A 26 8.17 3.12 4.55
N GLU A 27 8.56 2.07 5.28
CA GLU A 27 8.70 0.72 4.72
C GLU A 27 7.34 0.18 4.25
N LEU A 28 6.30 0.26 5.09
CA LEU A 28 4.95 -0.15 4.74
C LEU A 28 4.39 0.65 3.55
N ALA A 29 4.68 1.95 3.47
CA ALA A 29 4.31 2.77 2.33
C ALA A 29 5.02 2.34 1.05
N GLY A 30 6.31 2.00 1.13
CA GLY A 30 7.06 1.43 0.00
C GLY A 30 6.44 0.13 -0.50
N GLN A 31 6.08 -0.77 0.41
CA GLN A 31 5.41 -2.03 0.08
C GLN A 31 4.03 -1.79 -0.54
N ARG A 32 3.22 -0.90 0.04
CA ARG A 32 1.90 -0.53 -0.50
C ARG A 32 2.03 0.04 -1.92
N ASN A 33 2.99 0.94 -2.14
CA ASN A 33 3.19 1.54 -3.46
C ASN A 33 3.63 0.49 -4.51
N ALA A 34 4.46 -0.49 -4.12
CA ALA A 34 4.83 -1.59 -5.01
C ALA A 34 3.63 -2.48 -5.36
N ILE A 35 2.77 -2.77 -4.37
CA ILE A 35 1.51 -3.49 -4.57
C ILE A 35 0.58 -2.71 -5.50
N ASP A 36 0.40 -1.41 -5.26
CA ASP A 36 -0.45 -0.55 -6.08
C ASP A 36 0.05 -0.47 -7.52
N GLY A 37 1.37 -0.39 -7.73
CA GLY A 37 1.98 -0.46 -9.06
C GLY A 37 1.65 -1.77 -9.78
N ARG A 38 1.78 -2.91 -9.08
CA ARG A 38 1.42 -4.22 -9.66
C ARG A 38 -0.07 -4.35 -9.95
N ILE A 39 -0.92 -3.78 -9.09
CA ILE A 39 -2.38 -3.75 -9.32
C ILE A 39 -2.69 -2.96 -10.60
N VAL A 40 -2.07 -1.79 -10.80
CA VAL A 40 -2.24 -0.97 -12.00
C VAL A 40 -1.88 -1.77 -13.26
N GLU A 41 -0.75 -2.50 -13.26
CA GLU A 41 -0.35 -3.35 -14.39
C GLU A 41 -1.39 -4.44 -14.72
N ILE A 42 -1.92 -5.10 -13.69
CA ILE A 42 -2.96 -6.14 -13.85
C ILE A 42 -4.25 -5.52 -14.40
N VAL A 43 -4.65 -4.36 -13.89
CA VAL A 43 -5.84 -3.65 -14.35
C VAL A 43 -5.68 -3.19 -15.80
N ALA A 44 -4.48 -2.74 -16.19
CA ALA A 44 -4.16 -2.36 -17.57
C ALA A 44 -4.27 -3.55 -18.53
N GLU A 45 -3.82 -4.74 -18.13
CA GLU A 45 -4.01 -5.97 -18.90
C GLU A 45 -5.48 -6.34 -19.05
N ILE A 46 -6.24 -6.28 -17.95
CA ILE A 46 -7.68 -6.56 -17.97
C ILE A 46 -8.42 -5.63 -18.95
N ASP A 47 -8.08 -4.33 -18.95
CA ASP A 47 -8.73 -3.33 -19.80
C ASP A 47 -8.34 -3.52 -21.27
N ARG A 48 -7.04 -3.57 -21.57
CA ARG A 48 -6.49 -3.73 -22.92
C ARG A 48 -7.01 -4.98 -23.62
N ASP A 49 -7.09 -6.09 -22.89
CA ASP A 49 -7.49 -7.39 -23.44
C ASP A 49 -9.02 -7.59 -23.35
N GLY A 50 -9.77 -6.59 -22.89
CA GLY A 50 -11.25 -6.63 -22.80
C GLY A 50 -11.79 -7.66 -21.80
N LEU A 51 -10.95 -8.13 -20.86
CA LEU A 51 -11.26 -9.23 -19.96
C LEU A 51 -12.33 -8.87 -18.92
N CYS A 52 -12.57 -7.57 -18.67
CA CYS A 52 -13.65 -7.14 -17.78
C CYS A 52 -15.02 -7.70 -18.20
N GLY A 53 -15.26 -7.92 -19.50
CA GLY A 53 -16.51 -8.47 -20.00
C GLY A 53 -16.81 -9.88 -19.48
N VAL A 54 -15.78 -10.69 -19.20
CA VAL A 54 -15.96 -12.08 -18.73
C VAL A 54 -16.42 -12.17 -17.28
N THR A 55 -16.28 -11.10 -16.50
CA THR A 55 -16.59 -11.10 -15.07
C THR A 55 -18.02 -10.65 -14.77
N GLY A 56 -18.76 -10.17 -15.78
CA GLY A 56 -20.07 -9.52 -15.60
C GLY A 56 -20.01 -8.14 -14.93
N ALA A 57 -18.82 -7.55 -14.77
CA ALA A 57 -18.70 -6.20 -14.24
C ALA A 57 -19.08 -5.19 -15.32
N ARG A 58 -19.81 -4.13 -14.91
CA ARG A 58 -20.27 -3.08 -15.84
C ARG A 58 -19.16 -2.17 -16.37
N SER A 59 -18.01 -2.15 -15.71
CA SER A 59 -16.82 -1.37 -16.08
C SER A 59 -15.59 -1.83 -15.29
N VAL A 60 -14.39 -1.49 -15.78
CA VAL A 60 -13.13 -1.78 -15.09
C VAL A 60 -13.07 -1.15 -13.68
N PRO A 61 -13.42 0.13 -13.45
CA PRO A 61 -13.49 0.68 -12.10
C PRO A 61 -14.47 -0.07 -11.18
N ALA A 62 -15.59 -0.56 -11.71
CA ALA A 62 -16.54 -1.35 -10.93
C ALA A 62 -15.96 -2.72 -10.55
N LEU A 63 -15.23 -3.36 -11.46
CA LEU A 63 -14.48 -4.59 -11.18
C LEU A 63 -13.42 -4.37 -10.10
N VAL A 64 -12.63 -3.31 -10.21
CA VAL A 64 -11.56 -2.97 -9.26
C VAL A 64 -12.13 -2.71 -7.87
N ALA A 65 -13.18 -1.90 -7.76
CA ALA A 65 -13.86 -1.64 -6.48
C ALA A 65 -14.36 -2.95 -5.83
N TRP A 66 -14.96 -3.84 -6.62
CA TRP A 66 -15.44 -5.12 -6.14
C TRP A 66 -14.32 -6.05 -5.70
N LYS A 67 -13.28 -6.24 -6.52
CA LYS A 67 -12.22 -7.23 -6.26
C LYS A 67 -11.25 -6.79 -5.17
N LEU A 68 -10.97 -5.50 -5.07
CA LEU A 68 -10.04 -4.96 -4.08
C LEU A 68 -10.73 -4.46 -2.81
N GLY A 69 -12.07 -4.38 -2.80
CA GLY A 69 -12.84 -3.87 -1.66
C GLY A 69 -12.55 -2.40 -1.35
N CYS A 70 -12.08 -1.62 -2.33
CA CYS A 70 -11.75 -0.22 -2.15
C CYS A 70 -12.92 0.72 -2.48
N SER A 71 -12.80 1.98 -2.07
CA SER A 71 -13.80 3.00 -2.41
C SER A 71 -13.92 3.21 -3.92
N SER A 72 -15.06 3.72 -4.38
CA SER A 72 -15.28 4.04 -5.79
C SER A 72 -14.27 5.07 -6.31
N ALA A 73 -13.91 6.06 -5.49
CA ALA A 73 -12.91 7.05 -5.83
C ALA A 73 -11.53 6.40 -6.06
N ASN A 74 -11.09 5.52 -5.15
CA ASN A 74 -9.81 4.83 -5.29
C ASN A 74 -9.79 3.92 -6.53
N ALA A 75 -10.90 3.20 -6.78
CA ALA A 75 -11.01 2.34 -7.95
C ALA A 75 -10.95 3.12 -9.27
N HIS A 76 -11.54 4.33 -9.31
CA HIS A 76 -11.43 5.22 -10.48
C HIS A 76 -10.00 5.72 -10.67
N THR A 77 -9.31 6.11 -9.60
CA THR A 77 -7.91 6.52 -9.69
C THR A 77 -7.03 5.40 -10.24
N LEU A 78 -7.14 4.19 -9.70
CA LEU A 78 -6.36 3.03 -10.17
C LEU A 78 -6.64 2.71 -11.64
N ALA A 79 -7.92 2.66 -12.03
CA ALA A 79 -8.30 2.40 -13.42
C ALA A 79 -7.86 3.53 -14.38
N ALA A 80 -7.92 4.79 -13.95
CA ALA A 80 -7.46 5.92 -14.75
C ALA A 80 -5.94 5.91 -14.96
N ILE A 81 -5.16 5.54 -13.94
CA ILE A 81 -3.72 5.37 -14.07
C ILE A 81 -3.41 4.19 -15.00
N ALA A 82 -4.16 3.09 -14.90
CA ALA A 82 -3.98 1.91 -15.74
C ALA A 82 -4.31 2.13 -17.23
N ALA A 83 -5.16 3.12 -17.55
CA ALA A 83 -5.56 3.47 -18.91
C ALA A 83 -4.65 4.51 -19.58
N GLY A 84 -3.72 5.13 -18.83
CA GLY A 84 -2.76 6.11 -19.34
C GLY A 84 -1.52 5.45 -19.93
#